data_AF-A0A418WJU9-F1
#
_entry.id   AF-A0A418WJU9-F1
#
_cell.length_a   1.000
_cell.length_b   1.000
_cell.length_c   1.000
_cell.angle_alpha   90.00
_cell.angle_beta   90.00
_cell.angle_gamma   90.00
#
_symmetry.space_group_name_H-M   'P 1'
#
loop_
_entity.id
_entity.type
_entity.pdbx_description
1 polymer ?
#
loop_
_entity_poly.entity_id
_entity_poly.type
_entity_poly.pdbx_seq_one_letter_code
_entity_poly.pdbx_strand_id
1 'polypeptide(L)'
;MTAIPTIERVKDDPFPALVSDLEIEFGTAGIEALATYFLEAEAADFHWDARMNEQHLGAYESVDGDDFELDRVAIIGWIAGRWYVAACIVDGDGAVHDMIDLQHFESAGQAEGAFDDMH
;
A
#
# COMPACT_ATOMS: atom_id res chain seq x y z
N MET A 1 22.50 7.04 -14.25
CA MET A 1 21.02 6.96 -14.18
C MET A 1 20.70 5.52 -13.90
N THR A 2 20.60 5.16 -12.62
CA THR A 2 20.05 3.86 -12.24
C THR A 2 18.55 3.99 -12.48
N ALA A 3 18.04 3.25 -13.46
CA ALA A 3 16.60 3.18 -13.69
C ALA A 3 16.01 2.52 -12.44
N ILE A 4 15.21 3.28 -11.69
CA ILE A 4 14.31 2.71 -10.70
C ILE A 4 13.43 1.75 -11.49
N PRO A 5 13.42 0.44 -11.20
CA PRO A 5 12.56 -0.47 -11.92
C PRO A 5 11.12 0.00 -11.70
N THR A 6 10.40 0.21 -12.79
CA THR A 6 8.94 0.32 -12.75
C THR A 6 8.45 -0.97 -12.13
N ILE A 7 8.03 -0.90 -10.86
CA ILE A 7 7.44 -2.04 -10.15
C ILE A 7 6.19 -2.39 -10.94
N GLU A 8 6.28 -3.48 -11.70
CA GLU A 8 5.12 -4.12 -12.32
C GLU A 8 4.18 -4.40 -11.15
N ARG A 9 2.97 -3.80 -11.12
CA ARG A 9 2.05 -3.87 -9.97
C ARG A 9 1.79 -5.33 -9.59
N VAL A 10 2.52 -5.82 -8.60
CA VAL A 10 2.51 -7.22 -8.16
C VAL A 10 1.26 -7.42 -7.32
N LYS A 11 0.36 -8.32 -7.77
CA LYS A 11 -0.82 -8.74 -6.99
C LYS A 11 -0.48 -9.69 -5.82
N ASP A 12 0.80 -10.01 -5.66
CA ASP A 12 1.35 -10.86 -4.59
C ASP A 12 1.93 -10.01 -3.45
N ASP A 13 2.26 -10.63 -2.32
CA ASP A 13 2.93 -9.97 -1.19
C ASP A 13 4.31 -9.42 -1.65
N PRO A 14 4.57 -8.10 -1.65
CA PRO A 14 5.85 -7.54 -2.08
C PRO A 14 6.96 -7.73 -1.03
N PHE A 15 6.62 -8.05 0.22
CA PHE A 15 7.57 -8.08 1.32
C PHE A 15 8.69 -9.14 1.16
N PRO A 16 8.41 -10.38 0.72
CA PRO A 16 9.47 -11.37 0.47
C PRO A 16 10.45 -10.95 -0.62
N ALA A 17 9.97 -10.27 -1.67
CA ALA A 17 10.83 -9.75 -2.73
C ALA A 17 11.74 -8.64 -2.20
N LEU A 18 11.17 -7.68 -1.44
CA LEU A 18 11.95 -6.64 -0.76
C LEU A 18 13.05 -7.23 0.14
N VAL A 19 12.71 -8.24 0.95
CA VAL A 19 13.71 -8.92 1.80
C VAL A 19 14.81 -9.54 0.93
N SER A 20 14.46 -10.27 -0.12
CA SER A 20 15.43 -10.93 -1.00
C SER A 20 16.36 -9.92 -1.69
N ASP A 21 15.83 -8.79 -2.16
CA ASP A 21 16.62 -7.76 -2.83
C ASP A 21 17.58 -7.08 -1.84
N LEU A 22 17.10 -6.76 -0.64
CA LEU A 22 17.95 -6.22 0.41
C LEU A 22 19.01 -7.23 0.86
N GLU A 23 18.71 -8.54 0.92
CA GLU A 23 19.69 -9.59 1.24
C GLU A 23 20.82 -9.64 0.21
N ILE A 24 20.50 -9.47 -1.07
CA ILE A 24 21.50 -9.43 -2.15
C ILE A 24 22.43 -8.22 -1.98
N GLU A 25 21.90 -7.07 -1.56
CA GLU A 25 22.65 -5.81 -1.47
C GLU A 25 23.42 -5.64 -0.14
N PHE A 26 22.81 -6.05 0.98
CA PHE A 26 23.30 -5.75 2.33
C PHE A 26 23.64 -7.00 3.15
N GLY A 27 23.35 -8.19 2.64
CA GLY A 27 23.52 -9.47 3.34
C GLY A 27 22.35 -9.80 4.28
N THR A 28 22.46 -10.90 5.03
CA THR A 28 21.34 -11.50 5.77
C THR A 28 21.17 -11.00 7.22
N ALA A 29 22.19 -10.35 7.78
CA ALA A 29 22.16 -9.99 9.20
C ALA A 29 21.24 -8.79 9.45
N GLY A 30 20.10 -9.02 10.12
CA GLY A 30 19.14 -7.97 10.50
C GLY A 30 18.24 -7.51 9.36
N ILE A 31 18.18 -8.27 8.27
CA ILE A 31 17.55 -7.84 7.02
C ILE A 31 16.03 -7.67 7.15
N GLU A 32 15.37 -8.52 7.92
CA GLU A 32 13.92 -8.42 8.16
C GLU A 32 13.54 -7.11 8.87
N ALA A 33 14.38 -6.65 9.81
CA ALA A 33 14.16 -5.37 10.48
C ALA A 33 14.36 -4.19 9.52
N LEU A 34 15.34 -4.29 8.60
CA LEU A 34 15.55 -3.28 7.56
C LEU A 34 14.38 -3.26 6.57
N ALA A 35 13.91 -4.42 6.11
CA ALA A 35 12.76 -4.54 5.20
C ALA A 35 11.49 -3.99 5.86
N THR A 36 11.27 -4.28 7.15
CA THR A 36 10.15 -3.71 7.92
C THR A 36 10.24 -2.18 7.96
N TYR A 37 11.42 -1.64 8.22
CA TYR A 37 11.63 -0.19 8.24
C TYR A 37 11.34 0.47 6.88
N PHE A 38 11.75 -0.16 5.76
CA PHE A 38 11.40 0.32 4.42
C PHE A 38 9.90 0.27 4.16
N LEU A 39 9.25 -0.85 4.52
CA LEU A 39 7.81 -0.99 4.41
C LEU A 39 7.05 0.09 5.21
N GLU A 40 7.50 0.39 6.42
CA GLU A 40 6.91 1.44 7.26
C GLU A 40 7.15 2.84 6.69
N ALA A 41 8.32 3.09 6.10
CA ALA A 41 8.68 4.38 5.52
C ALA A 41 7.90 4.70 4.23
N GLU A 42 7.62 3.68 3.41
CA GLU A 42 6.91 3.81 2.12
C GLU A 42 5.55 3.09 2.17
N ALA A 43 4.90 3.10 3.34
CA ALA A 43 3.72 2.30 3.60
C ALA A 43 2.61 2.55 2.57
N ALA A 44 2.36 3.79 2.18
CA ALA A 44 1.29 4.13 1.25
C ALA A 44 1.52 3.49 -0.14
N ASP A 45 2.74 3.56 -0.67
CA ASP A 45 3.08 2.97 -1.97
C ASP A 45 3.06 1.44 -1.92
N PHE A 46 3.64 0.84 -0.88
CA PHE A 46 3.65 -0.62 -0.72
C PHE A 46 2.23 -1.20 -0.62
N HIS A 47 1.35 -0.57 0.14
CA HIS A 47 -0.04 -1.02 0.27
C HIS A 47 -0.81 -0.76 -1.02
N TRP A 48 -0.63 0.40 -1.66
CA TRP A 48 -1.27 0.67 -2.94
C TRP A 48 -0.89 -0.36 -4.01
N ASP A 49 0.39 -0.72 -4.12
CA ASP A 49 0.85 -1.69 -5.12
C ASP A 49 0.44 -3.13 -4.78
N ALA A 50 0.41 -3.51 -3.50
CA ALA A 50 -0.01 -4.84 -3.03
C ALA A 50 -1.54 -5.06 -3.03
N ARG A 51 -2.33 -4.09 -3.47
CA ARG A 51 -3.80 -4.17 -3.39
C ARG A 51 -4.34 -5.26 -4.30
N MET A 52 -5.29 -6.02 -3.76
CA MET A 52 -6.01 -7.06 -4.48
C MET A 52 -7.32 -6.54 -5.05
N ASN A 53 -7.98 -5.64 -4.33
CA ASN A 53 -9.21 -4.99 -4.75
C ASN A 53 -9.25 -3.53 -4.30
N GLU A 54 -10.05 -2.73 -5.00
CA GLU A 54 -10.23 -1.31 -4.74
C GLU A 54 -11.71 -0.92 -4.89
N GLN A 55 -12.16 0.05 -4.09
CA GLN A 55 -13.51 0.62 -4.17
C GLN A 55 -13.45 2.13 -4.06
N HIS A 56 -14.02 2.83 -5.04
CA HIS A 56 -14.13 4.29 -5.00
C HIS A 56 -15.15 4.73 -3.96
N LEU A 57 -14.73 5.56 -3.01
CA LEU A 57 -15.56 6.11 -1.94
C LEU A 57 -16.09 7.52 -2.27
N GLY A 58 -15.52 8.16 -3.30
CA GLY A 58 -15.92 9.48 -3.79
C GLY A 58 -14.77 10.48 -3.80
N ALA A 59 -15.07 11.69 -4.28
CA ALA A 59 -14.07 12.75 -4.39
C ALA A 59 -13.58 13.22 -3.01
N TYR A 60 -12.29 13.56 -2.93
CA TYR A 60 -11.68 14.21 -1.79
C TYR A 60 -11.52 15.70 -2.07
N GLU A 61 -12.27 16.54 -1.35
CA GLU A 61 -12.11 17.99 -1.43
C GLU A 61 -10.93 18.42 -0.55
N SER A 62 -9.79 18.72 -1.18
CA SER A 62 -8.64 19.31 -0.47
C SER A 62 -9.01 20.68 0.08
N VAL A 63 -8.74 20.90 1.37
CA VAL A 63 -8.96 22.20 2.04
C VAL A 63 -7.97 23.26 1.57
N ASP A 64 -6.80 22.83 1.07
CA ASP A 64 -5.68 23.71 0.72
C ASP A 64 -5.71 24.23 -0.72
N GLY A 65 -6.77 23.92 -1.48
CA GLY A 65 -7.00 24.48 -2.82
C GLY A 65 -6.03 23.96 -3.87
N ASP A 66 -5.53 22.73 -3.70
CA ASP A 66 -4.81 22.02 -4.75
C ASP A 66 -5.69 21.89 -6.01
N ASP A 67 -5.10 22.17 -7.18
CA ASP A 67 -5.74 22.06 -8.50
C ASP A 67 -5.98 20.58 -8.92
N PHE A 68 -5.68 19.61 -8.05
CA PHE A 68 -5.82 18.20 -8.34
C PHE A 68 -7.20 17.69 -7.92
N GLU A 69 -7.90 17.05 -8.87
CA GLU A 69 -9.05 16.22 -8.56
C GLU A 69 -8.55 14.97 -7.84
N LEU A 70 -8.78 14.93 -6.53
CA LEU A 70 -8.40 13.82 -5.66
C LEU A 70 -9.62 12.95 -5.36
N ASP A 71 -9.38 11.65 -5.22
CA ASP A 71 -10.39 10.64 -4.90
C ASP A 71 -10.01 9.86 -3.65
N ARG A 72 -11.01 9.52 -2.83
CA ARG A 72 -10.90 8.52 -1.76
C ARG A 72 -11.15 7.14 -2.34
N VAL A 73 -10.22 6.23 -2.14
CA VAL A 73 -10.31 4.84 -2.61
C VAL A 73 -10.03 3.91 -1.43
N ALA A 74 -10.98 3.04 -1.08
CA ALA A 74 -10.72 1.92 -0.20
C ALA A 74 -9.89 0.87 -0.95
N ILE A 75 -8.93 0.26 -0.26
CA ILE A 75 -8.15 -0.88 -0.76
C ILE A 75 -8.14 -2.01 0.25
N ILE A 76 -8.09 -3.24 -0.25
CA ILE A 76 -7.85 -4.46 0.53
C ILE A 76 -6.74 -5.26 -0.14
N GLY A 77 -5.85 -5.84 0.65
CA GLY A 77 -4.80 -6.70 0.14
C GLY A 77 -4.09 -7.50 1.22
N TRP A 78 -2.94 -8.04 0.86
CA TRP A 78 -2.11 -8.85 1.73
C TRP A 78 -0.64 -8.41 1.63
N ILE A 79 -0.02 -8.13 2.77
CA ILE A 79 1.37 -7.71 2.83
C ILE A 79 2.03 -8.18 4.13
N ALA A 80 3.30 -8.58 4.05
CA ALA A 80 4.09 -9.06 5.18
C ALA A 80 3.36 -10.15 6.01
N GLY A 81 2.64 -11.05 5.32
CA GLY A 81 1.92 -12.14 5.98
C GLY A 81 0.62 -11.73 6.71
N ARG A 82 0.01 -10.58 6.39
CA ARG A 82 -1.23 -10.11 7.01
C ARG A 82 -2.19 -9.51 5.99
N TRP A 83 -3.49 -9.64 6.24
CA TRP A 83 -4.50 -8.90 5.50
C TRP A 83 -4.48 -7.45 5.95
N TYR A 84 -4.79 -6.53 5.05
CA TYR A 84 -4.99 -5.14 5.40
C TYR A 84 -6.18 -4.54 4.67
N VAL A 85 -6.73 -3.48 5.26
CA VAL A 85 -7.70 -2.57 4.65
C VAL A 85 -7.24 -1.14 4.93
N ALA A 86 -7.34 -0.26 3.95
CA ALA A 86 -7.00 1.16 4.12
C ALA A 86 -7.84 2.04 3.17
N ALA A 87 -7.93 3.33 3.48
CA ALA A 87 -8.39 4.36 2.54
C ALA A 87 -7.18 5.13 2.02
N CYS A 88 -7.11 5.33 0.70
CA CYS A 88 -6.09 6.09 0.03
C CYS A 88 -6.69 7.36 -0.56
N ILE A 89 -5.94 8.46 -0.51
CA ILE A 89 -6.20 9.66 -1.30
C ILE A 89 -5.33 9.55 -2.55
N VAL A 90 -5.98 9.53 -3.71
CA VAL A 90 -5.29 9.35 -4.99
C VAL A 90 -5.63 10.47 -5.95
N ASP A 91 -4.71 10.81 -6.83
CA ASP A 91 -4.98 11.71 -7.94
C ASP A 91 -5.52 10.96 -9.18
N GLY A 92 -5.90 11.73 -10.20
CA GLY A 92 -6.41 11.21 -11.47
C GLY A 92 -5.41 10.36 -12.27
N ASP A 93 -4.12 10.36 -11.92
CA ASP A 93 -3.10 9.48 -12.50
C ASP A 93 -2.95 8.16 -11.72
N GLY A 94 -3.67 8.02 -10.61
CA GLY A 94 -3.64 6.86 -9.73
C GLY A 94 -2.38 6.77 -8.88
N ALA A 95 -1.73 7.92 -8.62
CA ALA A 95 -0.68 8.04 -7.63
C ALA A 95 -1.31 8.26 -6.25
N VAL A 96 -0.76 7.59 -5.24
CA VAL A 96 -1.19 7.75 -3.85
C VAL A 96 -0.52 9.00 -3.27
N HIS A 97 -1.33 9.90 -2.71
CA HIS A 97 -0.85 11.10 -2.01
C HIS A 97 -0.83 10.88 -0.51
N ASP A 98 -1.81 10.15 0.00
CA ASP A 98 -1.93 9.84 1.42
C ASP A 98 -2.67 8.51 1.65
N MET A 99 -2.47 7.94 2.83
CA MET A 99 -3.14 6.72 3.28
C MET A 99 -3.63 6.90 4.72
N ILE A 100 -4.92 6.65 4.90
CA ILE A 100 -5.65 6.79 6.16
C ILE A 100 -6.36 5.49 6.53
N ASP A 101 -6.72 5.35 7.80
CA ASP A 101 -7.50 4.22 8.32
C ASP A 101 -6.91 2.82 8.06
N LEU A 102 -5.58 2.73 7.92
CA LEU A 102 -4.88 1.45 7.75
C LEU A 102 -5.11 0.52 8.94
N GLN A 103 -5.67 -0.65 8.67
CA GLN A 103 -5.95 -1.70 9.64
C GLN A 103 -5.43 -3.04 9.13
N HIS A 104 -4.86 -3.85 10.02
CA HIS A 104 -4.37 -5.18 9.70
C HIS A 104 -5.23 -6.26 10.36
N PHE A 105 -5.41 -7.38 9.66
CA PHE A 105 -6.23 -8.51 10.10
C PHE A 105 -5.49 -9.84 9.90
N GLU A 106 -5.82 -10.80 10.75
CA GLU A 106 -5.25 -12.16 10.66
C GLU A 106 -6.05 -13.07 9.72
N SER A 107 -7.27 -12.66 9.33
CA SER A 107 -8.15 -13.47 8.49
C SER A 107 -8.81 -12.67 7.37
N ALA A 108 -9.02 -13.34 6.24
CA ALA A 108 -9.62 -12.75 5.05
C ALA A 108 -11.01 -12.19 5.34
N GLY A 109 -11.87 -12.98 6.01
CA GLY A 109 -13.25 -12.57 6.29
C GLY A 109 -13.37 -11.35 7.20
N GLN A 110 -12.41 -11.11 8.11
CA GLN A 110 -12.39 -9.87 8.90
C GLN A 110 -12.01 -8.66 8.04
N ALA A 111 -11.03 -8.84 7.15
CA ALA A 111 -10.61 -7.78 6.24
C ALA A 111 -11.71 -7.48 5.20
N GLU A 112 -12.34 -8.49 4.60
CA GLU A 112 -13.46 -8.32 3.67
C GLU A 112 -14.62 -7.58 4.33
N GLY A 113 -15.00 -7.97 5.55
CA GLY A 113 -16.06 -7.26 6.29
C GLY A 113 -15.71 -5.80 6.59
N ALA A 114 -14.47 -5.52 6.97
CA ALA A 114 -14.02 -4.14 7.21
C ALA A 114 -13.97 -3.31 5.92
N PHE A 115 -13.60 -3.93 4.79
CA PHE A 115 -13.57 -3.30 3.48
C PHE A 115 -14.97 -2.94 2.98
N ASP A 116 -15.94 -3.85 3.13
CA ASP A 116 -17.34 -3.61 2.75
C ASP A 116 -18.00 -2.51 3.59
N ASP A 117 -17.54 -2.30 4.83
CA ASP A 117 -18.03 -1.25 5.72
C ASP A 117 -17.44 0.15 5.41
N MET A 118 -16.47 0.26 4.50
CA MET A 118 -15.88 1.54 4.12
C MET A 118 -16.80 2.38 3.22
N HIS A 119 -16.95 3.66 3.58
CA HIS A 119 -17.78 4.64 2.85
C HIS A 119 -17.18 6.06 2.85
#